data_AF-A0A6B3FI23-F1
#
_entry.id   AF-A0A6B3FI23-F1
#
_cell.length_a   1.000
_cell.length_b   1.000
_cell.length_c   1.000
_cell.angle_alpha   90.00
_cell.angle_beta   90.00
_cell.angle_gamma   90.00
#
_symmetry.space_group_name_H-M   'P 1'
#
loop_
_entity.id
_entity.type
_entity.pdbx_description
1 polymer ?
#
loop_
_entity_poly.entity_id
_entity_poly.type
_entity_poly.pdbx_seq_one_letter_code
_entity_poly.pdbx_strand_id
1 'polypeptide(L)'
;EAGAPAPASVPRAERGAAVPLAPAQQRLWILHEFAPDSSEYNTSAALRVAGELDTAALNRAVDALVARHESLRTVFTSEDGRPVQVVRTPAAAPRVPVAERDLAGLGEQERAAALDAA
;
A
#
# COMPACT_ATOMS: atom_id res chain seq x y z
N GLU A 1 26.76 31.99 -20.59
CA GLU A 1 25.61 31.39 -19.88
C GLU A 1 26.15 30.43 -18.82
N ALA A 2 26.06 30.81 -17.54
CA ALA A 2 26.49 29.95 -16.44
C ALA A 2 25.37 28.95 -16.13
N GLY A 3 25.68 27.65 -16.16
CA GLY A 3 24.73 26.57 -15.89
C GLY A 3 24.10 26.70 -14.50
N ALA A 4 22.80 26.43 -14.42
CA ALA A 4 22.07 26.44 -13.16
C ALA A 4 22.74 25.52 -12.12
N PRO A 5 22.84 25.94 -10.85
CA PRO A 5 23.43 25.12 -9.81
C PRO A 5 22.67 23.80 -9.67
N ALA A 6 23.39 22.70 -9.44
CA ALA A 6 22.79 21.41 -9.16
C ALA A 6 21.82 21.53 -7.96
N PRO A 7 20.63 20.90 -8.01
CA PRO A 7 19.67 21.00 -6.93
C PRO A 7 20.30 20.51 -5.62
N ALA A 8 20.08 21.26 -4.55
CA ALA A 8 20.53 20.88 -3.22
C ALA A 8 19.95 19.50 -2.85
N SER A 9 20.77 18.64 -2.22
CA SER A 9 20.34 17.31 -1.80
C SER A 9 19.18 17.44 -0.80
N VAL A 10 18.07 16.77 -1.07
CA VAL A 10 16.95 16.70 -0.13
C VAL A 10 17.41 15.85 1.06
N PRO A 11 17.45 16.40 2.29
CA PRO A 11 17.85 15.62 3.46
C PRO A 11 16.85 14.51 3.71
N ARG A 12 17.35 13.36 4.17
CA ARG A 12 16.47 12.25 4.57
C ARG A 12 15.69 12.68 5.81
N ALA A 13 14.36 12.63 5.74
CA ALA A 13 13.52 12.84 6.91
C ALA A 13 13.83 11.79 8.00
N GLU A 14 13.76 12.20 9.26
CA GLU A 14 13.89 11.27 10.38
C GLU A 14 12.77 10.23 10.34
N ARG A 15 13.11 8.96 10.56
CA ARG A 15 12.11 7.88 10.55
C ARG A 15 11.15 8.06 11.73
N GLY A 16 9.86 7.93 11.44
CA GLY A 16 8.79 8.07 12.44
C GLY A 16 8.35 9.52 12.70
N ALA A 17 9.01 10.52 12.10
CA ALA A 17 8.53 11.89 12.14
C ALA A 17 7.28 12.05 11.26
N ALA A 18 6.32 12.84 11.73
CA ALA A 18 5.22 13.32 10.92
C ALA A 18 5.73 14.38 9.96
N VAL A 19 5.64 14.10 8.66
CA VAL A 19 6.09 15.02 7.60
C VAL A 19 4.91 15.39 6.69
N PRO A 20 4.91 16.58 6.08
CA PRO A 20 3.87 16.97 5.14
C PRO A 20 3.76 15.99 3.96
N LEU A 21 2.55 15.86 3.42
CA LEU A 21 2.30 15.11 2.19
C LEU A 21 2.90 15.86 0.99
N ALA A 22 3.41 15.10 0.02
CA ALA A 22 3.70 15.65 -1.31
C ALA A 22 2.40 16.10 -1.99
N PRO A 23 2.44 17.07 -2.92
CA PRO A 23 1.22 17.60 -3.56
C PRO A 23 0.29 16.54 -4.16
N ALA A 24 0.86 15.51 -4.81
CA ALA A 24 0.09 14.40 -5.36
C ALA A 24 -0.58 13.55 -4.25
N GLN A 25 0.12 13.32 -3.14
CA GLN A 25 -0.44 12.61 -1.98
C GLN A 25 -1.57 13.42 -1.34
N GLN A 26 -1.41 14.75 -1.20
CA GLN A 26 -2.43 15.63 -0.62
C GLN A 26 -3.71 15.64 -1.46
N ARG A 27 -3.60 15.61 -2.80
CA ARG A 27 -4.76 15.48 -3.68
C ARG A 27 -5.53 14.19 -3.40
N LEU A 28 -4.84 13.05 -3.30
CA LEU A 28 -5.47 11.76 -2.98
C LEU A 28 -6.07 11.74 -1.58
N TRP A 29 -5.42 12.37 -0.59
CA TRP A 29 -5.94 12.50 0.77
C TRP A 29 -7.28 13.24 0.79
N ILE A 30 -7.38 14.39 0.09
CA ILE A 30 -8.64 15.16 0.01
C ILE A 30 -9.76 14.32 -0.63
N LEU A 31 -9.43 13.55 -1.68
CA LEU A 31 -10.40 12.69 -2.35
C LEU A 31 -10.88 11.54 -1.45
N HIS A 32 -9.97 10.95 -0.66
CA HIS A 32 -10.32 9.95 0.34
C HIS A 32 -11.22 10.53 1.43
N GLU A 33 -10.90 11.70 1.99
CA GLU A 33 -11.73 12.35 3.01
C GLU A 33 -13.14 12.70 2.52
N PHE A 34 -13.29 12.99 1.21
CA PHE A 34 -14.59 13.29 0.60
C PHE A 34 -15.46 12.04 0.39
N ALA A 35 -14.84 10.90 0.08
CA ALA A 35 -15.53 9.63 -0.20
C ALA A 35 -14.71 8.45 0.37
N PRO A 36 -14.73 8.22 1.69
CA PRO A 36 -13.83 7.27 2.35
C PRO A 36 -14.05 5.82 1.94
N ASP A 37 -15.28 5.49 1.51
CA ASP A 37 -15.65 4.14 1.04
C ASP A 37 -15.43 3.94 -0.47
N SER A 38 -14.91 4.94 -1.19
CA SER A 38 -14.65 4.84 -2.62
C SER A 38 -13.43 3.96 -2.91
N SER A 39 -13.56 3.06 -3.88
CA SER A 39 -12.48 2.23 -4.40
C SER A 39 -11.81 2.80 -5.65
N GLU A 40 -12.17 4.01 -6.09
CA GLU A 40 -11.71 4.61 -7.37
C GLU A 40 -10.17 4.68 -7.48
N TYR A 41 -9.48 4.82 -6.35
CA TYR A 41 -8.02 4.92 -6.28
C TYR A 41 -7.33 3.62 -5.84
N ASN A 42 -8.06 2.50 -5.79
CA ASN A 42 -7.47 1.19 -5.52
C ASN A 42 -6.90 0.61 -6.83
N THR A 43 -5.67 0.09 -6.76
CA THR A 43 -5.07 -0.70 -7.83
C THR A 43 -5.03 -2.16 -7.42
N SER A 44 -5.71 -3.02 -8.17
CA SER A 44 -5.70 -4.47 -7.96
C SER A 44 -4.98 -5.18 -9.10
N ALA A 45 -4.41 -6.35 -8.78
CA ALA A 45 -3.81 -7.25 -9.76
C ALA A 45 -4.09 -8.69 -9.35
N ALA A 46 -4.31 -9.55 -10.33
CA ALA A 46 -4.53 -10.98 -10.13
C ALA A 46 -3.45 -11.80 -10.85
N LEU A 47 -2.98 -12.87 -10.22
CA LEU A 47 -1.97 -13.76 -10.77
C LEU A 47 -2.49 -15.21 -10.69
N ARG A 48 -2.33 -15.95 -11.79
CA ARG A 48 -2.58 -17.40 -11.81
C ARG A 48 -1.26 -18.13 -11.54
N VAL A 49 -1.21 -18.89 -10.46
CA VAL A 49 -0.11 -19.80 -10.15
C VAL A 49 -0.50 -21.20 -10.59
N ALA A 50 0.34 -21.84 -11.41
CA ALA A 50 0.16 -23.22 -11.81
C ALA A 50 1.06 -24.12 -10.96
N GLY A 51 0.47 -25.10 -10.28
CA GLY A 51 1.16 -26.00 -9.35
C GLY A 51 0.82 -25.71 -7.90
N GLU A 52 1.60 -26.30 -7.00
CA GLU A 52 1.43 -26.13 -5.55
C GLU A 52 1.93 -24.75 -5.12
N LEU A 53 1.10 -24.03 -4.37
CA LEU A 53 1.45 -22.75 -3.75
C LEU A 53 1.81 -22.99 -2.28
N ASP A 54 3.07 -22.72 -1.91
CA ASP A 54 3.46 -22.61 -0.50
C ASP A 54 2.95 -21.27 0.05
N THR A 55 1.79 -21.30 0.72
CA THR A 55 1.16 -20.09 1.27
C THR A 55 1.96 -19.51 2.44
N ALA A 56 2.71 -20.33 3.17
CA ALA A 56 3.60 -19.84 4.22
C ALA A 56 4.79 -19.06 3.62
N ALA A 57 5.34 -19.51 2.50
CA ALA A 57 6.36 -18.76 1.76
C ALA A 57 5.81 -17.45 1.18
N LEU A 58 4.59 -17.46 0.62
CA LEU A 58 3.93 -16.26 0.13
C LEU A 58 3.74 -15.22 1.24
N ASN A 59 3.23 -15.62 2.40
CA ASN A 59 3.09 -14.75 3.57
C ASN A 59 4.42 -14.10 3.97
N ARG A 60 5.48 -14.90 4.09
CA ARG A 60 6.83 -14.39 4.41
C ARG A 60 7.35 -13.42 3.34
N ALA A 61 7.04 -13.65 2.07
CA ALA A 61 7.43 -12.77 0.98
C ALA A 61 6.70 -11.42 1.06
N VAL A 62 5.40 -11.42 1.36
CA VAL A 62 4.62 -10.19 1.59
C VAL A 62 5.18 -9.40 2.78
N ASP A 63 5.44 -10.07 3.91
CA ASP A 63 6.05 -9.43 5.08
C ASP A 63 7.42 -8.79 4.76
N ALA A 64 8.24 -9.49 3.97
CA ALA A 64 9.54 -8.98 3.53
C ALA A 64 9.40 -7.75 2.62
N LEU A 65 8.40 -7.70 1.73
CA LEU A 65 8.11 -6.53 0.91
C LEU A 65 7.70 -5.34 1.77
N VAL A 66 6.78 -5.52 2.73
CA VAL A 66 6.35 -4.45 3.65
C VAL A 66 7.53 -3.93 4.48
N ALA A 67 8.40 -4.81 4.98
CA ALA A 67 9.59 -4.41 5.73
C ALA A 67 10.58 -3.61 4.86
N ARG A 68 10.79 -4.05 3.61
CA ARG A 68 11.74 -3.46 2.66
C ARG A 68 11.31 -2.08 2.15
N HIS A 69 10.03 -1.91 1.82
CA HIS A 69 9.54 -0.71 1.11
C HIS A 69 8.88 0.28 2.08
N GLU A 70 9.45 1.49 2.21
CA GLU A 70 8.89 2.56 3.05
C GLU A 70 7.44 2.90 2.67
N SER A 71 7.12 2.94 1.37
CA SER A 71 5.78 3.23 0.86
C SER A 71 4.69 2.28 1.37
N LEU A 72 5.01 0.99 1.58
CA LEU A 72 4.05 -0.02 2.06
C LEU A 72 3.81 0.06 3.58
N ARG A 73 4.60 0.87 4.30
CA ARG A 73 4.49 1.09 5.74
C ARG A 73 4.34 2.58 6.10
N THR A 74 3.96 3.39 5.12
CA THR A 74 3.57 4.79 5.34
C THR A 74 2.09 4.84 5.69
N VAL A 75 1.77 5.52 6.80
CA VAL A 75 0.40 5.82 7.20
C VAL A 75 0.14 7.31 6.98
N PHE A 76 -0.98 7.65 6.36
CA PHE A 76 -1.47 9.02 6.24
C PHE A 76 -2.48 9.30 7.36
N THR A 77 -2.33 10.43 8.03
CA THR A 77 -3.18 10.85 9.15
C THR A 77 -3.27 12.36 9.22
N SER A 78 -4.00 12.90 10.20
CA SER A 78 -4.14 14.33 10.44
C SER A 78 -3.57 14.69 11.81
N GLU A 79 -2.66 15.67 11.85
CA GLU A 79 -2.15 16.28 13.08
C GLU A 79 -2.47 17.78 13.05
N ASP A 80 -3.11 18.29 14.10
CA ASP A 80 -3.58 19.69 14.18
C ASP A 80 -4.38 20.16 12.95
N GLY A 81 -5.20 19.27 12.38
CA GLY A 81 -6.02 19.53 11.20
C GLY A 81 -5.23 19.58 9.88
N ARG A 82 -3.96 19.15 9.87
CA ARG A 82 -3.12 19.10 8.67
C ARG A 82 -2.78 17.64 8.31
N PRO A 83 -2.90 17.24 7.03
CA PRO A 83 -2.51 15.91 6.64
C PRO A 83 -0.99 15.73 6.74
N VAL A 84 -0.58 14.65 7.37
CA VAL A 84 0.81 14.23 7.53
C VAL A 84 0.98 12.76 7.15
N GLN A 85 2.18 12.41 6.73
CA GLN A 85 2.58 11.03 6.47
C GLN A 85 3.61 10.61 7.51
N VAL A 86 3.45 9.38 8.01
CA VAL A 86 4.36 8.79 8.98
C VAL A 86 4.85 7.45 8.47
N VAL A 87 6.16 7.36 8.23
CA VAL A 87 6.82 6.12 7.84
C VAL A 87 7.07 5.26 9.07
N ARG A 88 6.32 4.17 9.24
CA ARG A 88 6.45 3.26 10.39
C ARG A 88 7.71 2.42 10.30
N THR A 89 8.28 2.00 11.42
CA THR A 89 9.35 0.99 11.42
C THR A 89 8.81 -0.35 10.90
N PRO A 90 9.65 -1.27 10.38
CA PRO A 90 9.17 -2.60 9.97
C PRO A 90 8.41 -3.35 11.07
N ALA A 91 8.83 -3.22 12.33
CA ALA A 91 8.17 -3.84 13.47
C ALA A 91 6.80 -3.22 13.83
N ALA A 92 6.59 -1.94 13.45
CA ALA A 92 5.34 -1.21 13.67
C ALA A 92 4.53 -1.05 12.36
N ALA A 93 4.90 -1.76 11.31
CA ALA A 93 4.19 -1.72 10.04
C ALA A 93 2.81 -2.38 10.17
N PRO A 94 1.81 -1.93 9.40
CA PRO A 94 0.52 -2.61 9.34
C PRO A 94 0.72 -4.06 8.86
N ARG A 95 -0.03 -4.98 9.46
CA ARG A 95 -0.06 -6.38 9.00
C ARG A 95 -0.94 -6.47 7.76
N VAL A 96 -0.47 -7.18 6.74
CA VAL A 96 -1.24 -7.48 5.53
C VAL A 96 -1.69 -8.93 5.62
N PRO A 97 -2.95 -9.21 6.04
CA PRO A 97 -3.42 -10.57 6.14
C PRO A 97 -3.56 -11.18 4.73
N VAL A 98 -2.96 -12.34 4.52
CA VAL A 98 -3.27 -13.17 3.35
C VAL A 98 -4.49 -14.02 3.71
N ALA A 99 -5.63 -13.73 3.07
CA ALA A 99 -6.84 -14.51 3.23
C ALA A 99 -6.85 -15.66 2.22
N GLU A 100 -7.10 -16.88 2.69
CA GLU A 100 -7.28 -18.06 1.84
C GLU A 100 -8.77 -18.37 1.69
N ARG A 101 -9.21 -18.60 0.45
CA ARG A 101 -10.56 -19.02 0.14
C ARG A 101 -10.55 -20.20 -0.82
N ASP A 102 -11.04 -21.34 -0.36
CA ASP A 102 -11.18 -22.53 -1.20
C ASP A 102 -12.40 -22.40 -2.11
N LEU A 103 -12.16 -22.49 -3.41
CA LEU A 103 -13.18 -22.43 -4.46
C LEU A 103 -13.35 -23.79 -5.17
N ALA A 104 -12.62 -24.84 -4.76
CA ALA A 104 -12.61 -26.14 -5.43
C ALA A 104 -13.98 -26.83 -5.42
N GLY A 105 -14.85 -26.52 -4.46
CA GLY A 105 -16.22 -27.05 -4.39
C GLY A 105 -17.26 -26.34 -5.27
N LEU A 106 -16.92 -25.20 -5.88
CA LEU A 106 -17.86 -24.36 -6.62
C LEU A 106 -17.96 -24.75 -8.10
N GLY A 107 -19.11 -24.50 -8.72
CA GLY A 107 -19.26 -24.56 -10.18
C GLY A 107 -18.46 -23.45 -10.88
N GLU A 108 -18.17 -23.60 -12.18
CA GLU A 108 -17.34 -22.65 -12.93
C GLU A 108 -17.87 -21.21 -12.87
N GLN A 109 -19.19 -21.03 -13.00
CA GLN A 109 -19.83 -19.72 -12.90
C GLN A 109 -19.71 -19.12 -11.50
N GLU A 110 -19.84 -19.94 -10.46
CA GLU A 110 -19.72 -19.51 -9.07
C GLU A 110 -18.27 -19.15 -8.72
N ARG A 111 -17.28 -19.88 -9.28
CA ARG A 111 -15.85 -19.54 -9.14
C ARG A 111 -15.51 -18.23 -9.81
N ALA A 112 -16.00 -18.00 -11.04
CA ALA A 112 -15.78 -16.75 -11.76
C ALA A 112 -16.37 -15.57 -10.99
N ALA A 113 -17.63 -15.68 -10.55
CA ALA A 113 -18.28 -14.65 -9.75
C ALA A 113 -17.55 -14.39 -8.42
N ALA A 114 -17.02 -15.43 -7.78
CA ALA A 114 -16.24 -15.29 -6.54
C ALA A 114 -14.89 -14.58 -6.76
N LEU A 115 -14.28 -14.71 -7.93
CA LEU A 115 -13.05 -14.01 -8.30
C LEU A 115 -13.31 -12.54 -8.67
N ASP A 116 -14.43 -12.24 -9.34
CA ASP A 116 -14.80 -10.86 -9.71
C ASP A 116 -15.26 -10.02 -8.50
N ALA A 117 -15.79 -10.68 -7.47
CA ALA A 117 -16.23 -10.04 -6.24
C ALA A 117 -15.11 -9.80 -5.21
N ALA A 118 -13.90 -10.28 -5.50
CA ALA A 118 -12.72 -10.19 -4.63
C ALA A 118 -11.79 -9.05 -5.05
#